data_AF-A0A4Z0GUF5-F1
#
_entry.id   AF-A0A4Z0GUF5-F1
#
_cell.length_a   1.000
_cell.length_b   1.000
_cell.length_c   1.000
_cell.angle_alpha   90.00
_cell.angle_beta   90.00
_cell.angle_gamma   90.00
#
_symmetry.space_group_name_H-M   'P 1'
#
loop_
_entity.id
_entity.type
_entity.pdbx_description
1 polymer ?
#
loop_
_entity_poly.entity_id
_entity_poly.type
_entity_poly.pdbx_seq_one_letter_code
_entity_poly.pdbx_strand_id
1 'polypeptide(L)'
;MKENKLGFILLFGALIVSLLFNYHLFDRLHERQEADGRLLKQAVRFTLIDVEIMNASVWEDVMTTEGKYTRFEVLSGKIKQHEGMWRSLSRLDGYGYEMVDILSSLSTDLYEMKEHLDHDKDITALKEEIDLKVNALVEILSFAEDNLPEDDPIAWAKAFKTRGNPDSEMREVIRDQYRKVNTYRGRNN
;
A
#
# COMPACT_ATOMS: atom_id res chain seq x y z
N MET A 1 -21.71 -9.57 21.29
CA MET A 1 -21.25 -8.16 21.22
C MET A 1 -19.92 -7.83 21.94
N LYS A 2 -19.25 -8.76 22.65
CA LYS A 2 -17.95 -8.47 23.30
C LYS A 2 -16.72 -8.88 22.48
N GLU A 3 -16.88 -9.73 21.46
CA GLU A 3 -15.76 -10.35 20.73
C GLU A 3 -15.11 -9.42 19.69
N ASN A 4 -15.83 -8.43 19.14
CA ASN A 4 -15.26 -7.52 18.12
C ASN A 4 -14.47 -6.33 18.70
N LYS A 5 -14.57 -6.03 20.00
CA LYS A 5 -13.86 -4.87 20.60
C LYS A 5 -12.37 -5.14 20.77
N LEU A 6 -11.98 -6.38 21.06
CA LEU A 6 -10.58 -6.75 21.26
C LEU A 6 -9.81 -6.75 19.93
N GLY A 7 -10.41 -7.32 18.87
CA GLY A 7 -9.88 -7.24 17.51
C GLY A 7 -9.76 -5.80 17.02
N PHE A 8 -10.74 -4.96 17.34
CA PHE A 8 -10.69 -3.53 17.01
C PHE A 8 -9.56 -2.78 17.72
N ILE A 9 -9.34 -3.01 19.01
CA ILE A 9 -8.24 -2.38 19.77
C ILE A 9 -6.87 -2.84 19.27
N LEU A 10 -6.72 -4.13 18.94
CA LEU A 10 -5.48 -4.67 18.37
C LEU A 10 -5.19 -4.09 16.99
N LEU A 11 -6.22 -3.99 16.14
CA LEU A 11 -6.11 -3.36 14.82
C LEU A 11 -5.74 -1.88 14.97
N PHE A 12 -6.43 -1.13 15.84
CA PHE A 12 -6.13 0.29 16.07
C PHE A 12 -4.74 0.52 16.64
N GLY A 13 -4.28 -0.36 17.54
CA GLY A 13 -2.92 -0.34 18.08
C GLY A 13 -1.87 -0.57 17.00
N ALA A 14 -2.04 -1.61 16.16
CA ALA A 14 -1.16 -1.87 15.02
C ALA A 14 -1.18 -0.70 14.01
N LEU A 15 -2.35 -0.10 13.79
CA LEU A 15 -2.54 1.05 12.91
C LEU A 15 -1.78 2.29 13.40
N ILE A 16 -1.85 2.60 14.72
CA ILE A 16 -1.16 3.74 15.34
C ILE A 16 0.36 3.53 15.34
N VAL A 17 0.83 2.32 15.65
CA VAL A 17 2.26 2.01 15.62
C VAL A 17 2.81 2.11 14.19
N SER A 18 2.09 1.59 13.19
CA SER A 18 2.42 1.78 11.77
C SER A 18 2.48 3.26 11.38
N LEU A 19 1.54 4.08 11.84
CA LEU A 19 1.48 5.53 11.58
C LEU A 19 2.70 6.29 12.14
N LEU A 20 3.05 6.04 13.41
CA LEU A 20 4.19 6.67 14.07
C LEU A 20 5.53 6.25 13.44
N PHE A 21 5.63 4.99 13.03
CA PHE A 21 6.85 4.46 12.43
C PHE A 21 7.07 5.00 11.02
N ASN A 22 6.01 5.02 10.20
CA ASN A 22 6.07 5.59 8.85
C ASN A 22 6.37 7.09 8.88
N TYR A 23 5.84 7.83 9.86
CA TYR A 23 6.19 9.25 10.05
C TYR A 23 7.67 9.44 10.38
N HIS A 24 8.23 8.66 11.31
CA HIS A 24 9.66 8.73 11.63
C HIS A 24 10.58 8.31 10.48
N LEU A 25 10.16 7.34 9.67
CA LEU A 25 10.90 6.95 8.47
C LEU A 25 10.89 8.07 7.42
N PHE A 26 9.72 8.70 7.20
CA PHE A 26 9.58 9.82 6.27
C PHE A 26 10.47 11.01 6.68
N ASP A 27 10.47 11.37 7.97
CA ASP A 27 11.30 12.46 8.51
C ASP A 27 12.80 12.18 8.31
N ARG A 28 13.25 10.94 8.59
CA ARG A 28 14.64 10.53 8.35
C ARG A 28 15.04 10.48 6.88
N LEU A 29 14.15 10.01 6.00
CA LEU A 29 14.36 10.00 4.55
C LEU A 29 14.42 11.42 3.97
N HIS A 30 13.68 12.36 4.56
CA HIS A 30 13.69 13.77 4.15
C HIS A 30 14.96 14.50 4.61
N GLU A 31 15.48 14.15 5.80
CA GLU A 31 16.64 14.83 6.38
C GLU A 31 18.01 14.23 6.03
N ARG A 32 18.17 12.92 5.73
CA ARG A 32 19.47 12.31 5.35
C ARG A 32 19.37 11.08 4.44
N GLN A 33 20.33 10.95 3.52
CA GLN A 33 20.49 9.90 2.49
C GLN A 33 20.72 8.45 2.98
N GLU A 34 20.47 8.13 4.24
CA GLU A 34 20.74 6.81 4.82
C GLU A 34 19.58 6.40 5.73
N ALA A 35 18.45 6.00 5.12
CA ALA A 35 17.46 5.26 5.87
C ALA A 35 18.04 3.88 6.22
N ASP A 36 18.08 3.56 7.51
CA ASP A 36 18.48 2.25 8.02
C ASP A 36 17.63 1.15 7.36
N GLY A 37 18.29 0.18 6.70
CA GLY A 37 17.64 -0.87 5.91
C GLY A 37 16.64 -1.67 6.74
N ARG A 38 16.88 -1.79 8.05
CA ARG A 38 15.95 -2.38 9.01
C ARG A 38 14.65 -1.58 9.15
N LEU A 39 14.73 -0.25 9.26
CA LEU A 39 13.55 0.61 9.38
C LEU A 39 12.68 0.53 8.13
N LEU A 40 13.32 0.38 6.97
CA LEU A 40 12.64 0.30 5.69
C LEU A 40 11.99 -1.07 5.47
N LYS A 41 12.67 -2.18 5.82
CA LYS A 41 12.06 -3.52 5.84
C LYS A 41 10.85 -3.57 6.78
N GLN A 42 10.93 -2.89 7.93
CA GLN A 42 9.81 -2.74 8.84
C GLN A 42 8.67 -1.91 8.24
N ALA A 43 8.95 -0.81 7.54
CA ALA A 43 7.92 -0.04 6.85
C ALA A 43 7.26 -0.83 5.71
N VAL A 44 8.02 -1.63 4.94
CA VAL A 44 7.47 -2.57 3.95
C VAL A 44 6.54 -3.57 4.62
N ARG A 45 6.97 -4.20 5.72
CA ARG A 45 6.14 -5.14 6.50
C ARG A 45 4.87 -4.47 7.05
N PHE A 46 4.96 -3.26 7.58
CA PHE A 46 3.76 -2.54 8.04
C PHE A 46 2.83 -2.13 6.90
N THR A 47 3.40 -1.74 5.76
CA THR A 47 2.63 -1.47 4.55
C THR A 47 1.92 -2.73 4.06
N LEU A 48 2.59 -3.88 4.09
CA LEU A 48 1.99 -5.17 3.71
C LEU A 48 0.77 -5.50 4.60
N ILE A 49 0.93 -5.42 5.93
CA ILE A 49 -0.18 -5.62 6.88
C ILE A 49 -1.32 -4.63 6.61
N ASP A 50 -0.99 -3.36 6.40
CA ASP A 50 -1.98 -2.33 6.12
C ASP A 50 -2.67 -2.57 4.76
N VAL A 51 -2.01 -3.13 3.75
CA VAL A 51 -2.59 -3.45 2.43
C VAL A 51 -3.44 -4.71 2.46
N GLU A 52 -3.07 -5.73 3.23
CA GLU A 52 -3.87 -6.96 3.34
C GLU A 52 -5.27 -6.68 3.91
N ILE A 53 -5.38 -5.72 4.82
CA ILE A 53 -6.67 -5.24 5.34
C ILE A 53 -7.41 -4.32 4.37
N MET A 54 -6.84 -4.01 3.19
CA MET A 54 -7.44 -3.17 2.15
C MET A 54 -8.22 -3.95 1.07
N ASN A 55 -8.44 -5.26 1.21
CA ASN A 55 -9.29 -5.99 0.25
C ASN A 55 -10.74 -5.51 0.27
N ALA A 56 -11.48 -5.75 -0.83
CA ALA A 56 -12.79 -5.15 -1.07
C ALA A 56 -13.83 -5.55 -0.01
N SER A 57 -13.78 -6.81 0.46
CA SER A 57 -14.72 -7.32 1.46
C SER A 57 -14.60 -6.60 2.82
N VAL A 58 -13.36 -6.26 3.22
CA VAL A 58 -13.11 -5.52 4.46
C VAL A 58 -13.60 -4.08 4.32
N TRP A 59 -13.39 -3.45 3.16
CA TRP A 59 -13.85 -2.08 2.93
C TRP A 59 -15.38 -1.96 2.85
N GLU A 60 -16.05 -2.91 2.22
CA GLU A 60 -17.51 -2.96 2.20
C GLU A 60 -18.08 -3.03 3.62
N ASP A 61 -17.54 -3.91 4.47
CA ASP A 61 -17.91 -3.98 5.89
C ASP A 61 -17.60 -2.66 6.60
N VAL A 62 -16.47 -2.02 6.28
CA VAL A 62 -16.11 -0.71 6.85
C VAL A 62 -17.09 0.38 6.42
N MET A 63 -17.62 0.39 5.20
CA MET A 63 -18.52 1.46 4.75
C MET A 63 -19.96 1.28 5.23
N THR A 64 -20.41 0.05 5.47
CA THR A 64 -21.84 -0.29 5.68
C THR A 64 -22.29 -0.32 7.15
N THR A 65 -21.47 0.13 8.09
CA THR A 65 -21.73 -0.06 9.54
C THR A 65 -21.57 1.23 10.36
N GLU A 66 -22.37 1.37 11.43
CA GLU A 66 -22.37 2.57 12.28
C GLU A 66 -21.00 2.90 12.90
N GLY A 67 -20.61 4.19 12.84
CA GLY A 67 -19.33 4.68 13.37
C GLY A 67 -18.12 4.43 12.46
N LYS A 68 -18.32 3.79 11.30
CA LYS A 68 -17.23 3.37 10.44
C LYS A 68 -16.89 4.34 9.29
N TYR A 69 -17.64 5.41 9.04
CA TYR A 69 -17.18 6.51 8.17
C TYR A 69 -15.87 7.13 8.68
N THR A 70 -15.74 7.34 10.00
CA THR A 70 -14.48 7.78 10.60
C THR A 70 -13.36 6.76 10.37
N ARG A 71 -13.68 5.46 10.38
CA ARG A 71 -12.71 4.39 10.13
C ARG A 71 -12.28 4.35 8.67
N PHE A 72 -13.21 4.56 7.73
CA PHE A 72 -12.92 4.70 6.31
C PHE A 72 -11.90 5.83 6.09
N GLU A 73 -12.15 7.04 6.62
CA GLU A 73 -11.25 8.18 6.43
C GLU A 73 -9.86 7.96 7.07
N VAL A 74 -9.77 7.22 8.18
CA VAL A 74 -8.47 6.85 8.79
C VAL A 74 -7.70 5.87 7.89
N LEU A 75 -8.36 4.85 7.37
CA LEU A 75 -7.73 3.86 6.50
C LEU A 75 -7.36 4.45 5.14
N SER A 76 -8.17 5.35 4.58
CA SER A 76 -7.87 6.05 3.32
C SER A 76 -6.68 7.00 3.49
N GLY A 77 -6.59 7.69 4.64
CA GLY A 77 -5.43 8.48 5.03
C GLY A 77 -4.12 7.67 5.05
N LYS A 78 -4.19 6.39 5.45
CA LYS A 78 -3.02 5.49 5.41
C LYS A 78 -2.59 5.12 4.00
N ILE A 79 -3.53 4.88 3.09
CA ILE A 79 -3.20 4.69 1.66
C ILE A 79 -2.43 5.91 1.14
N LYS A 80 -2.91 7.12 1.46
CA LYS A 80 -2.24 8.36 1.06
C LYS A 80 -0.86 8.54 1.69
N GLN A 81 -0.67 8.10 2.93
CA GLN A 81 0.64 8.10 3.57
C GLN A 81 1.61 7.15 2.85
N HIS A 82 1.18 5.92 2.55
CA HIS A 82 1.97 4.94 1.82
C HIS A 82 2.31 5.45 0.41
N GLU A 83 1.33 6.03 -0.29
CA GLU A 83 1.54 6.72 -1.57
C GLU A 83 2.62 7.81 -1.44
N GLY A 84 2.57 8.63 -0.39
CA GLY A 84 3.56 9.67 -0.11
C GLY A 84 4.97 9.12 0.15
N MET A 85 5.09 8.04 0.93
CA MET A 85 6.35 7.35 1.17
C MET A 85 6.95 6.83 -0.14
N TRP A 86 6.16 6.07 -0.91
CA TRP A 86 6.60 5.50 -2.20
C TRP A 86 6.92 6.57 -3.23
N ARG A 87 6.23 7.71 -3.22
CA ARG A 87 6.52 8.88 -4.07
C ARG A 87 7.83 9.56 -3.69
N SER A 88 8.18 9.61 -2.41
CA SER A 88 9.49 10.11 -1.98
C SER A 88 10.62 9.18 -2.43
N LEU A 89 10.40 7.86 -2.37
CA LEU A 89 11.32 6.86 -2.90
C LEU A 89 11.43 6.95 -4.43
N SER A 90 10.32 7.14 -5.14
CA SER A 90 10.29 7.25 -6.61
C SER A 90 11.07 8.46 -7.12
N ARG A 91 11.11 9.56 -6.38
CA ARG A 91 11.94 10.74 -6.71
C ARG A 91 13.44 10.47 -6.58
N LEU A 92 13.84 9.45 -5.81
CA LEU A 92 15.25 9.13 -5.57
C LEU A 92 15.84 8.18 -6.63
N ASP A 93 15.00 7.42 -7.37
CA ASP A 93 15.50 6.50 -8.40
C ASP A 93 14.65 6.33 -9.69
N GLY A 94 13.44 6.91 -9.74
CA GLY A 94 12.55 6.84 -10.89
C GLY A 94 11.59 5.64 -10.98
N TYR A 95 11.55 4.73 -9.99
CA TYR A 95 10.86 3.43 -10.10
C TYR A 95 9.70 3.21 -9.12
N GLY A 96 9.49 4.10 -8.15
CA GLY A 96 8.31 4.05 -7.30
C GLY A 96 7.04 4.58 -7.97
N TYR A 97 7.08 5.01 -9.24
CA TYR A 97 5.92 5.60 -9.91
C TYR A 97 4.82 4.56 -10.18
N GLU A 98 5.16 3.35 -10.62
CA GLU A 98 4.16 2.28 -10.82
C GLU A 98 3.47 1.88 -9.51
N MET A 99 4.23 1.82 -8.40
CA MET A 99 3.65 1.58 -7.07
C MET A 99 2.74 2.72 -6.62
N VAL A 100 3.17 3.96 -6.85
CA VAL A 100 2.36 5.16 -6.58
C VAL A 100 1.08 5.14 -7.40
N ASP A 101 1.13 4.72 -8.67
CA ASP A 101 -0.04 4.67 -9.55
C ASP A 101 -1.03 3.59 -9.10
N ILE A 102 -0.56 2.40 -8.69
CA ILE A 102 -1.43 1.35 -8.14
C ILE A 102 -2.11 1.84 -6.85
N LEU A 103 -1.35 2.42 -5.92
CA LEU A 103 -1.89 2.94 -4.65
C LEU A 103 -2.87 4.10 -4.87
N SER A 104 -2.54 5.03 -5.76
CA SER A 104 -3.39 6.16 -6.12
C SER A 104 -4.69 5.68 -6.76
N SER A 105 -4.62 4.71 -7.67
CA SER A 105 -5.81 4.12 -8.27
C SER A 105 -6.66 3.36 -7.27
N LEU A 106 -6.06 2.55 -6.38
CA LEU A 106 -6.78 1.88 -5.31
C LEU A 106 -7.52 2.89 -4.42
N SER A 107 -6.88 4.01 -4.08
CA SER A 107 -7.54 5.08 -3.33
C SER A 107 -8.79 5.58 -4.06
N THR A 108 -8.70 5.84 -5.36
CA THR A 108 -9.84 6.31 -6.17
C THR A 108 -10.99 5.31 -6.18
N ASP A 109 -10.71 4.04 -6.46
CA ASP A 109 -11.74 3.00 -6.53
C ASP A 109 -12.46 2.81 -5.18
N LEU A 110 -11.75 2.97 -4.06
CA LEU A 110 -12.35 2.89 -2.73
C LEU A 110 -13.29 4.06 -2.44
N TYR A 111 -12.96 5.26 -2.91
CA TYR A 111 -13.87 6.41 -2.84
C TYR A 111 -15.07 6.21 -3.78
N GLU A 112 -14.88 5.63 -4.95
CA GLU A 112 -15.96 5.32 -5.89
C GLU A 112 -16.89 4.22 -5.35
N MET A 113 -16.33 3.18 -4.74
CA MET A 113 -17.09 2.12 -4.07
C MET A 113 -17.93 2.69 -2.93
N LYS A 114 -17.38 3.63 -2.15
CA LYS A 114 -18.15 4.37 -1.13
C LYS A 114 -19.31 5.13 -1.76
N GLU A 115 -19.07 5.88 -2.83
CA GLU A 115 -20.13 6.61 -3.53
C GLU A 115 -21.21 5.65 -4.06
N HIS A 116 -20.82 4.51 -4.61
CA HIS A 116 -21.79 3.52 -5.10
C HIS A 116 -22.65 2.93 -3.98
N LEU A 117 -22.05 2.60 -2.84
CA LEU A 117 -22.78 2.13 -1.67
C LEU A 117 -23.75 3.19 -1.12
N ASP A 118 -23.34 4.46 -1.08
CA ASP A 118 -24.20 5.57 -0.62
C ASP A 118 -25.42 5.78 -1.55
N HIS A 119 -25.37 5.28 -2.79
CA HIS A 119 -26.42 5.42 -3.81
C HIS A 119 -27.06 4.07 -4.23
N ASP A 120 -26.85 3.00 -3.46
CA ASP A 120 -27.36 1.64 -3.75
C ASP A 120 -27.04 1.13 -5.18
N LYS A 121 -25.85 1.47 -5.69
CA LYS A 121 -25.36 1.02 -7.01
C LYS A 121 -24.60 -0.30 -6.91
N ASP A 122 -24.52 -1.02 -8.03
CA ASP A 122 -23.68 -2.21 -8.14
C ASP A 122 -22.19 -1.86 -7.97
N ILE A 123 -21.52 -2.65 -7.14
CA ILE A 123 -20.09 -2.52 -6.82
C ILE A 123 -19.28 -3.74 -7.24
N THR A 124 -19.89 -4.73 -7.90
CA THR A 124 -19.23 -6.02 -8.20
C THR A 124 -17.93 -5.83 -8.99
N ALA A 125 -17.95 -4.99 -10.03
CA ALA A 125 -16.76 -4.68 -10.82
C ALA A 125 -15.68 -3.94 -10.01
N LEU A 126 -16.07 -2.98 -9.16
CA LEU A 126 -15.14 -2.25 -8.29
C LEU A 126 -14.46 -3.19 -7.28
N LYS A 127 -15.21 -4.14 -6.71
CA LYS A 127 -14.67 -5.13 -5.78
C LYS A 127 -13.60 -5.99 -6.43
N GLU A 128 -13.86 -6.48 -7.64
CA GLU A 128 -12.86 -7.26 -8.40
C GLU A 128 -11.60 -6.43 -8.72
N GLU A 129 -11.77 -5.16 -9.09
CA GLU A 129 -10.65 -4.26 -9.39
C GLU A 129 -9.81 -3.94 -8.14
N ILE A 130 -10.47 -3.69 -7.01
CA ILE A 130 -9.82 -3.47 -5.71
C ILE A 130 -9.04 -4.72 -5.30
N ASP A 131 -9.66 -5.91 -5.34
CA ASP A 131 -9.00 -7.16 -4.96
C ASP A 131 -7.80 -7.46 -5.84
N LEU A 132 -7.87 -7.19 -7.15
CA LEU A 132 -6.74 -7.33 -8.07
C LEU A 132 -5.58 -6.40 -7.68
N LYS A 133 -5.86 -5.13 -7.37
CA LYS A 133 -4.84 -4.14 -6.98
C LYS A 133 -4.21 -4.48 -5.64
N VAL A 134 -5.00 -4.93 -4.67
CA VAL A 134 -4.52 -5.37 -3.36
C VAL A 134 -3.60 -6.58 -3.51
N ASN A 135 -4.00 -7.60 -4.30
CA ASN A 135 -3.15 -8.76 -4.56
C ASN A 135 -1.83 -8.39 -5.23
N ALA A 136 -1.86 -7.49 -6.22
CA ALA A 136 -0.65 -6.97 -6.86
C ALA A 136 0.30 -6.29 -5.86
N LEU A 137 -0.24 -5.45 -4.96
CA LEU A 137 0.55 -4.79 -3.92
C LEU A 137 1.13 -5.78 -2.92
N VAL A 138 0.35 -6.78 -2.50
CA VAL A 138 0.81 -7.86 -1.60
C VAL A 138 1.97 -8.63 -2.23
N GLU A 139 1.88 -9.01 -3.51
CA GLU A 139 2.95 -9.72 -4.21
C GLU A 139 4.25 -8.88 -4.26
N ILE A 140 4.14 -7.59 -4.60
CA ILE A 140 5.30 -6.68 -4.65
C ILE A 140 5.93 -6.51 -3.26
N LEU A 141 5.11 -6.23 -2.25
CA LEU A 141 5.57 -5.94 -0.89
C LEU A 141 6.16 -7.19 -0.23
N SER A 142 5.59 -8.37 -0.47
CA SER A 142 6.14 -9.65 0.03
C SER A 142 7.50 -9.95 -0.62
N PHE A 143 7.61 -9.79 -1.95
CA PHE A 143 8.88 -9.95 -2.64
C PHE A 143 9.93 -8.96 -2.12
N ALA A 144 9.54 -7.72 -1.83
CA ALA A 144 10.42 -6.74 -1.17
C ALA A 144 10.82 -7.19 0.22
N GLU A 145 9.88 -7.62 1.06
CA GLU A 145 10.20 -8.09 2.41
C GLU A 145 11.23 -9.23 2.40
N ASP A 146 11.09 -10.20 1.50
CA ASP A 146 11.98 -11.37 1.42
C ASP A 146 13.38 -11.03 0.91
N ASN A 147 13.50 -10.04 0.01
CA ASN A 147 14.73 -9.75 -0.71
C ASN A 147 15.52 -8.55 -0.18
N LEU A 148 14.99 -7.83 0.80
CA LEU A 148 15.67 -6.67 1.38
C LEU A 148 16.64 -7.07 2.49
N PRO A 149 17.94 -6.71 2.35
CA PRO A 149 18.95 -7.00 3.37
C PRO A 149 18.68 -6.17 4.62
N GLU A 150 18.76 -6.81 5.79
CA GLU A 150 18.47 -6.18 7.09
C GLU A 150 19.58 -5.26 7.58
N ASP A 151 20.83 -5.50 7.14
CA ASP A 151 22.03 -4.92 7.76
C ASP A 151 22.74 -3.86 6.89
N ASP A 152 22.26 -3.58 5.67
CA ASP A 152 22.87 -2.57 4.78
C ASP A 152 21.86 -1.47 4.42
N PRO A 153 21.88 -0.33 5.14
CA PRO A 153 21.09 0.87 4.86
C PRO A 153 21.28 1.43 3.46
N ILE A 154 22.50 1.28 2.93
CA ILE A 154 22.88 1.78 1.62
C ILE A 154 22.40 0.79 0.55
N ALA A 155 22.27 -0.50 0.85
CA ALA A 155 21.84 -1.53 -0.10
C ALA A 155 20.43 -1.32 -0.65
N TRP A 156 19.56 -0.49 -0.06
CA TRP A 156 18.29 -0.14 -0.72
C TRP A 156 18.52 0.81 -1.90
N ALA A 157 19.19 1.94 -1.64
CA ALA A 157 19.58 2.89 -2.66
C ALA A 157 20.59 2.29 -3.63
N LYS A 158 21.45 1.36 -3.20
CA LYS A 158 22.39 0.60 -4.05
C LYS A 158 21.72 -0.55 -4.76
N ALA A 159 20.74 -1.26 -4.20
CA ALA A 159 19.95 -2.24 -4.96
C ALA A 159 19.31 -1.49 -6.11
N PHE A 160 18.58 -0.40 -5.87
CA PHE A 160 18.00 0.40 -6.95
C PHE A 160 19.04 1.13 -7.85
N LYS A 161 20.17 1.66 -7.32
CA LYS A 161 21.21 2.38 -8.12
C LYS A 161 22.23 1.49 -8.85
N THR A 162 22.64 0.35 -8.30
CA THR A 162 23.41 -0.65 -9.09
C THR A 162 22.50 -1.33 -10.13
N ARG A 163 21.18 -1.26 -9.91
CA ARG A 163 20.11 -1.55 -10.87
C ARG A 163 19.67 -0.32 -11.71
N GLY A 164 20.65 0.47 -12.18
CA GLY A 164 20.52 1.10 -13.50
C GLY A 164 20.45 0.06 -14.65
N ASN A 165 20.52 -1.23 -14.30
CA ASN A 165 20.29 -2.37 -15.16
C ASN A 165 18.77 -2.64 -15.32
N PRO A 166 18.21 -2.64 -16.54
CA PRO A 166 16.81 -2.97 -16.81
C PRO A 166 16.32 -4.30 -16.26
N ASP A 167 17.24 -5.22 -15.95
CA ASP A 167 16.99 -6.65 -15.67
C ASP A 167 16.92 -6.99 -14.17
N SER A 168 16.54 -6.04 -13.31
CA SER A 168 16.37 -6.38 -11.90
C SER A 168 15.05 -7.10 -11.64
N GLU A 169 15.12 -8.26 -11.01
CA GLU A 169 13.95 -9.09 -10.66
C GLU A 169 12.82 -8.30 -9.95
N MET A 170 13.15 -7.42 -8.99
CA MET A 170 12.17 -6.53 -8.32
C MET A 170 11.39 -5.66 -9.32
N ARG A 171 12.08 -5.13 -10.32
CA ARG A 171 11.47 -4.25 -11.33
C ARG A 171 10.57 -5.04 -12.25
N GLU A 172 10.98 -6.25 -12.62
CA GLU A 172 10.14 -7.15 -13.41
C GLU A 172 8.86 -7.50 -12.66
N VAL A 173 8.97 -7.85 -11.37
CA VAL A 173 7.81 -8.10 -10.50
C VAL A 173 6.87 -6.89 -10.47
N ILE A 174 7.36 -5.70 -10.14
CA ILE A 174 6.53 -4.48 -10.08
C ILE A 174 5.86 -4.21 -11.44
N ARG A 175 6.62 -4.30 -12.53
CA ARG A 175 6.10 -4.01 -13.87
C ARG A 175 5.07 -5.04 -14.32
N ASP A 176 5.27 -6.30 -14.02
CA ASP A 176 4.34 -7.36 -14.39
C ASP A 176 3.03 -7.23 -13.62
N GLN A 177 3.08 -6.92 -12.33
CA GLN A 177 1.89 -6.61 -11.56
C GLN A 177 1.18 -5.35 -12.07
N TYR A 178 1.92 -4.28 -12.35
CA TYR A 178 1.37 -3.05 -12.92
C TYR A 178 0.67 -3.28 -14.27
N ARG A 179 1.26 -4.11 -15.14
CA ARG A 179 0.66 -4.52 -16.43
C ARG A 179 -0.61 -5.33 -16.23
N LYS A 180 -0.63 -6.28 -15.29
CA LYS A 180 -1.84 -7.06 -14.97
C LYS A 180 -2.99 -6.15 -14.56
N VAL A 181 -2.72 -5.21 -13.64
CA VAL A 181 -3.71 -4.22 -13.18
C VAL A 181 -4.24 -3.36 -14.32
N ASN A 182 -3.37 -2.78 -15.15
CA ASN A 182 -3.81 -1.89 -16.24
C ASN A 182 -4.50 -2.62 -17.40
N THR A 183 -4.11 -3.87 -17.66
CA THR A 183 -4.80 -4.69 -18.68
C THR A 183 -6.22 -5.02 -18.25
N TYR A 184 -6.44 -5.28 -16.96
CA TYR A 184 -7.78 -5.50 -16.42
C TYR A 184 -8.65 -4.24 -16.54
N ARG A 185 -8.13 -3.07 -16.16
CA ARG A 185 -8.83 -1.79 -16.31
C ARG A 185 -9.26 -1.50 -17.76
N GLY A 186 -8.41 -1.80 -18.73
CA GLY A 186 -8.74 -1.65 -20.16
C GLY A 186 -9.79 -2.60 -20.71
N ARG A 187 -10.19 -3.64 -19.96
CA ARG A 187 -11.29 -4.56 -20.32
C ARG A 187 -12.65 -4.13 -19.76
N ASN A 188 -12.66 -3.28 -18.73
CA ASN A 188 -13.87 -2.84 -18.04
C ASN A 188 -14.36 -1.45 -18.51
N ASN A 189 -13.62 -0.78 -19.40
CA ASN A 189 -14.01 0.46 -20.11
C ASN A 189 -14.46 0.14 -21.54
#